data_AF-A0A379EDN9-F1
#
_entry.id   AF-A0A379EDN9-F1
#
_cell.length_a   1.000
_cell.length_b   1.000
_cell.length_c   1.000
_cell.angle_alpha   90.00
_cell.angle_beta   90.00
_cell.angle_gamma   90.00
#
_symmetry.space_group_name_H-M   'P 1'
#
loop_
_entity.id
_entity.type
_entity.pdbx_description
1 polymer ?
#
loop_
_entity_poly.entity_id
_entity_poly.type
_entity_poly.pdbx_seq_one_letter_code
_entity_poly.pdbx_strand_id
1 'polypeptide(L)'
;MRCLLQAGGLMGRLQGRQIGTEDYPDLRPTPPKYKRITMNKIPSFTIDHERLLRGIYVSRKDEVGSETVTTFDIRMKEPNREPVLHVGAIHTIEHLAATYLRNDPEWKDRIVYWGPMGCLTGNYLILRGNFESKDIVGLMRRTFRFVADFDGEIPGAAPRDCGNYLLHDLPMAKWEARKFLTEVLDNISGENLHYPEK
;
A
#
# COMPACT_ATOMS: atom_id res chain seq x y z
N MET A 1 26.65 -67.54 37.86
CA MET A 1 25.35 -67.55 38.54
C MET A 1 24.25 -67.60 37.50
N ARG A 2 23.66 -68.79 37.31
CA ARG A 2 22.41 -68.99 36.59
C ARG A 2 21.27 -68.46 37.47
N CYS A 3 20.30 -67.78 36.89
CA CYS A 3 18.94 -67.83 37.41
C CYS A 3 17.98 -67.97 36.22
N LEU A 4 17.63 -69.23 35.96
CA LEU A 4 16.44 -69.65 35.23
C LEU A 4 15.22 -69.40 36.11
N LEU A 5 14.12 -68.88 35.54
CA LEU A 5 12.74 -69.19 35.94
C LEU A 5 11.83 -68.71 34.79
N GLN A 6 11.51 -69.63 33.88
CA GLN A 6 10.22 -70.35 33.78
C GLN A 6 9.18 -69.58 32.97
N ALA A 7 9.10 -69.98 31.70
CA ALA A 7 7.99 -69.70 30.81
C ALA A 7 6.81 -70.61 31.17
N GLY A 8 5.62 -70.03 31.26
CA GLY A 8 4.38 -70.78 31.42
C GLY A 8 3.15 -69.89 31.31
N GLY A 9 2.36 -70.08 30.25
CA GLY A 9 0.91 -69.97 30.34
C GLY A 9 0.21 -68.84 29.57
N LEU A 10 -0.74 -69.28 28.75
CA LEU A 10 -1.91 -68.58 28.21
C LEU A 10 -1.68 -67.51 27.12
N MET A 11 -1.56 -68.02 25.89
CA MET A 11 -1.93 -67.31 24.67
C MET A 11 -3.46 -67.12 24.64
N GLY A 12 -3.95 -66.09 25.33
CA GLY A 12 -5.33 -65.60 25.18
C GLY A 12 -5.41 -64.74 23.92
N ARG A 13 -6.22 -65.16 22.93
CA ARG A 13 -6.54 -64.33 21.75
C ARG A 13 -7.32 -63.10 22.21
N LEU A 14 -6.66 -61.96 22.35
CA LEU A 14 -7.33 -60.67 22.37
C LEU A 14 -7.73 -60.35 20.93
N GLN A 15 -9.01 -60.51 20.61
CA GLN A 15 -9.61 -59.92 19.40
C GLN A 15 -9.58 -58.40 19.57
N GLY A 16 -8.50 -57.78 19.11
CA GLY A 16 -8.43 -56.34 18.95
C GLY A 16 -9.44 -55.90 17.90
N ARG A 17 -10.51 -55.21 18.33
CA ARG A 17 -11.40 -54.51 17.42
C ARG A 17 -10.60 -53.37 16.78
N GLN A 18 -10.46 -53.36 15.45
CA GLN A 18 -9.94 -52.18 14.76
C GLN A 18 -10.90 -51.03 15.00
N ILE A 19 -10.43 -49.99 15.70
CA ILE A 19 -11.11 -48.70 15.79
C ILE A 19 -11.03 -48.06 14.41
N GLY A 20 -12.18 -47.89 13.77
CA GLY A 20 -12.27 -47.23 12.47
C GLY A 20 -12.16 -45.71 12.66
N THR A 21 -11.78 -45.00 11.60
CA THR A 21 -11.74 -43.51 11.58
C THR A 21 -13.09 -42.86 11.86
N GLU A 22 -14.18 -43.63 11.87
CA GLU A 22 -15.55 -43.18 12.15
C GLU A 22 -15.85 -43.04 13.65
N ASP A 23 -14.98 -43.55 14.54
CA ASP A 23 -15.17 -43.49 16.00
C ASP A 23 -14.66 -42.17 16.64
N TYR A 24 -14.10 -41.24 15.84
CA TYR A 24 -13.64 -39.94 16.32
C TYR A 24 -14.70 -38.86 16.11
N PRO A 25 -15.19 -38.17 17.17
CA PRO A 25 -16.05 -37.02 16.98
C PRO A 25 -15.29 -35.94 16.20
N ASP A 26 -15.98 -35.31 15.23
CA ASP A 26 -15.42 -34.18 14.49
C ASP A 26 -15.26 -32.98 15.44
N LEU A 27 -14.06 -32.84 16.00
CA LEU A 27 -13.69 -31.75 16.90
C LEU A 27 -13.37 -30.44 16.15
N ARG A 28 -13.61 -30.37 14.83
CA ARG A 28 -13.39 -29.11 14.10
C ARG A 28 -14.40 -28.07 14.59
N PRO A 29 -13.93 -26.91 15.07
CA PRO A 29 -14.85 -25.86 15.49
C PRO A 29 -15.73 -25.47 14.30
N THR A 30 -17.05 -25.41 14.51
CA THR A 30 -17.93 -24.87 13.49
C THR A 30 -17.53 -23.43 13.21
N PRO A 31 -17.31 -23.04 11.94
CA PRO A 31 -16.94 -21.66 11.64
C PRO A 31 -18.05 -20.74 12.15
N PRO A 32 -17.70 -19.58 12.76
CA PRO A 32 -18.70 -18.68 13.29
C PRO A 32 -19.66 -18.30 12.17
N LYS A 33 -20.97 -18.35 12.44
CA LYS A 33 -21.98 -17.86 11.50
C LYS A 33 -21.90 -16.33 11.43
N TYR A 34 -20.96 -15.80 10.65
CA TYR A 34 -20.92 -14.36 10.38
C TYR A 34 -22.10 -14.00 9.47
N LYS A 35 -22.97 -13.10 9.95
CA LYS A 35 -24.00 -12.46 9.13
C LYS A 35 -23.27 -11.73 8.00
N ARG A 36 -23.56 -12.07 6.74
CA ARG A 36 -22.92 -11.42 5.59
C ARG A 36 -23.34 -9.95 5.54
N ILE A 37 -22.48 -9.07 6.02
CA ILE A 37 -22.67 -7.63 5.92
C ILE A 37 -22.25 -7.23 4.50
N THR A 38 -23.17 -6.69 3.71
CA THR A 38 -22.85 -6.10 2.41
C THR A 38 -22.26 -4.72 2.67
N MET A 39 -20.98 -4.55 2.36
CA MET A 39 -20.27 -3.27 2.51
C MET A 39 -20.27 -2.50 1.20
N ASN A 40 -20.44 -1.18 1.27
CA ASN A 40 -20.25 -0.32 0.11
C ASN A 40 -18.76 -0.29 -0.28
N LYS A 41 -18.50 -0.30 -1.59
CA LYS A 41 -17.15 -0.12 -2.12
C LYS A 41 -16.68 1.30 -1.83
N ILE A 42 -15.43 1.43 -1.37
CA ILE A 42 -14.77 2.73 -1.30
C ILE A 42 -14.44 3.24 -2.71
N PRO A 43 -14.25 4.55 -2.92
CA PRO A 43 -14.05 5.14 -4.26
C PRO A 43 -12.95 4.46 -5.08
N SER A 44 -11.82 4.10 -4.48
CA SER A 44 -10.75 3.40 -5.23
C SER A 44 -11.20 2.06 -5.81
N PHE A 45 -12.20 1.38 -5.22
CA PHE A 45 -12.68 0.08 -5.70
C PHE A 45 -13.70 0.19 -6.83
N THR A 46 -14.07 1.42 -7.21
CA THR A 46 -14.95 1.68 -8.35
C THR A 46 -14.16 1.96 -9.64
N ILE A 47 -12.83 2.05 -9.57
CA ILE A 47 -11.94 2.32 -10.71
C ILE A 47 -11.50 1.03 -11.40
N ASP A 48 -11.44 1.05 -12.73
CA ASP A 48 -10.84 -0.04 -13.51
C ASP A 48 -9.31 0.02 -13.47
N HIS A 49 -8.71 -0.80 -12.60
CA HIS A 49 -7.26 -0.90 -12.44
C HIS A 49 -6.59 -1.67 -13.58
N GLU A 50 -7.34 -2.44 -14.38
CA GLU A 50 -6.81 -3.16 -15.55
C GLU A 50 -6.45 -2.21 -16.70
N ARG A 51 -6.99 -0.99 -16.67
CA ARG A 51 -6.76 0.05 -17.68
C ARG A 51 -6.15 1.34 -17.12
N LEU A 52 -6.04 1.47 -15.80
CA LEU A 52 -5.51 2.67 -15.15
C LEU A 52 -4.05 2.91 -15.52
N LEU A 53 -3.77 4.07 -16.14
CA LEU A 53 -2.43 4.52 -16.47
C LEU A 53 -1.73 5.16 -15.26
N ARG A 54 -0.43 5.43 -15.41
CA ARG A 54 0.30 6.33 -14.52
C ARG A 54 -0.23 7.76 -14.69
N GLY A 55 -0.37 8.51 -13.60
CA GLY A 55 -1.00 9.83 -13.67
C GLY A 55 -1.36 10.46 -12.33
N ILE A 56 -2.21 11.48 -12.40
CA ILE A 56 -2.74 12.24 -11.26
C ILE A 56 -4.26 12.24 -11.40
N TYR A 57 -4.96 11.68 -10.43
CA TYR A 57 -6.42 11.54 -10.49
C TYR A 57 -7.07 12.12 -9.24
N VAL A 58 -8.19 12.83 -9.39
CA VAL A 58 -9.08 13.12 -8.26
C VAL A 58 -9.71 11.80 -7.81
N SER A 59 -9.25 11.28 -6.68
CA SER A 59 -9.77 10.04 -6.09
C SER A 59 -11.15 10.24 -5.48
N ARG A 60 -11.31 11.35 -4.75
CA ARG A 60 -12.59 11.78 -4.16
C ARG A 60 -12.51 13.23 -3.69
N LYS A 61 -13.68 13.81 -3.46
CA LYS A 61 -13.88 15.09 -2.77
C LYS A 61 -14.79 14.85 -1.58
N ASP A 62 -14.32 15.23 -0.40
CA ASP A 62 -15.04 15.09 0.86
C ASP A 62 -15.42 16.48 1.38
N GLU A 63 -16.65 16.66 1.89
CA GLU A 63 -17.06 17.91 2.56
C GLU A 63 -16.78 17.81 4.06
N VAL A 64 -15.97 18.71 4.59
CA VAL A 64 -15.58 18.76 6.01
C VAL A 64 -15.92 20.14 6.57
N GLY A 65 -17.09 20.23 7.22
CA GLY A 65 -17.63 21.51 7.65
C GLY A 65 -18.06 22.35 6.45
N SER A 66 -17.46 23.53 6.29
CA SER A 66 -17.66 24.42 5.15
C SER A 66 -16.59 24.29 4.07
N GLU A 67 -15.67 23.34 4.20
CA GLU A 67 -14.49 23.19 3.34
C GLU A 67 -14.57 21.87 2.57
N THR A 68 -14.30 21.92 1.26
CA THR A 68 -14.04 20.73 0.46
C THR A 68 -12.60 20.26 0.68
N VAL A 69 -12.38 18.96 0.82
CA VAL A 69 -11.08 18.31 0.84
C VAL A 69 -10.96 17.43 -0.39
N THR A 70 -9.95 17.68 -1.22
CA THR A 70 -9.69 16.88 -2.42
C THR A 70 -8.58 15.86 -2.14
N THR A 71 -8.86 14.57 -2.36
CA THR A 71 -7.86 13.51 -2.32
C THR A 71 -7.43 13.17 -3.74
N PHE A 72 -6.12 13.19 -3.99
CA PHE A 72 -5.49 12.84 -5.25
C PHE A 72 -4.77 11.50 -5.18
N ASP A 73 -4.99 10.66 -6.17
CA ASP A 73 -4.24 9.44 -6.48
C ASP A 73 -3.07 9.83 -7.40
N ILE A 74 -1.85 9.76 -6.85
CA ILE A 74 -0.60 9.99 -7.57
C ILE A 74 -0.07 8.62 -8.01
N ARG A 75 -0.51 8.16 -9.18
CA ARG A 75 -0.28 6.81 -9.68
C ARG A 75 1.06 6.72 -10.39
N MET A 76 2.07 6.17 -9.72
CA MET A 76 3.43 6.04 -10.24
C MET A 76 3.64 4.77 -11.07
N LYS A 77 2.84 3.73 -10.84
CA LYS A 77 2.90 2.45 -11.54
C LYS A 77 1.56 2.08 -12.15
N GLU A 78 1.57 1.49 -13.33
CA GLU A 78 0.40 0.82 -13.89
C GLU A 78 0.04 -0.42 -13.06
N PRO A 79 -1.17 -0.47 -12.46
CA PRO A 79 -1.53 -1.55 -11.56
C PRO A 79 -1.45 -2.92 -12.23
N ASN A 80 -0.75 -3.86 -11.60
CA ASN A 80 -0.57 -5.25 -12.04
C ASN A 80 0.15 -5.44 -13.39
N ARG A 81 0.66 -4.36 -14.00
CA ARG A 81 1.37 -4.40 -15.30
C ARG A 81 2.81 -3.92 -15.20
N GLU A 82 3.15 -3.17 -14.15
CA GLU A 82 4.52 -2.78 -13.84
C GLU A 82 4.97 -3.33 -12.47
N PRO A 83 6.28 -3.57 -12.27
CA PRO A 83 6.83 -3.82 -10.95
C PRO A 83 6.46 -2.69 -9.99
N VAL A 84 6.01 -3.07 -8.79
CA VAL A 84 5.70 -2.11 -7.72
C VAL A 84 6.94 -1.36 -7.25
N LEU A 85 6.73 -0.23 -6.57
CA LEU A 85 7.80 0.52 -5.93
C LEU A 85 8.45 -0.33 -4.83
N HIS A 86 9.78 -0.33 -4.78
CA HIS A 86 10.49 -0.90 -3.64
C HIS A 86 10.11 -0.16 -2.35
N VAL A 87 9.95 -0.89 -1.25
CA VAL A 87 9.48 -0.34 0.03
C VAL A 87 10.39 0.77 0.58
N GLY A 88 11.72 0.62 0.44
CA GLY A 88 12.67 1.66 0.83
C GLY A 88 12.61 2.91 -0.03
N ALA A 89 12.29 2.74 -1.33
CA ALA A 89 12.16 3.85 -2.26
C ALA A 89 10.91 4.68 -1.95
N ILE A 90 9.75 4.04 -1.80
CA ILE A 90 8.50 4.75 -1.54
C ILE A 90 8.47 5.41 -0.15
N HIS A 91 9.11 4.79 0.85
CA HIS A 91 9.29 5.38 2.18
C HIS A 91 10.21 6.61 2.14
N THR A 92 11.26 6.58 1.32
CA THR A 92 12.13 7.76 1.11
C THR A 92 11.40 8.86 0.35
N ILE A 93 10.59 8.52 -0.66
CA ILE A 93 9.71 9.47 -1.37
C ILE A 93 8.72 10.10 -0.38
N GLU A 94 8.13 9.33 0.54
CA GLU A 94 7.22 9.85 1.58
C GLU A 94 7.88 10.96 2.38
N HIS A 95 9.07 10.72 2.95
CA HIS A 95 9.81 11.71 3.74
C HIS A 95 10.13 12.98 2.93
N LEU A 96 10.66 12.81 1.72
CA LEU A 96 11.08 13.94 0.89
C LEU A 96 9.90 14.75 0.36
N ALA A 97 8.87 14.09 -0.17
CA ALA A 97 7.70 14.78 -0.71
C ALA A 97 6.88 15.45 0.38
N ALA A 98 6.67 14.80 1.54
CA ALA A 98 5.96 15.41 2.66
C ALA A 98 6.72 16.64 3.20
N THR A 99 8.05 16.57 3.27
CA THR A 99 8.88 17.71 3.68
C THR A 99 8.78 18.84 2.66
N TYR A 100 8.95 18.55 1.38
CA TYR A 100 8.89 19.55 0.32
C TYR A 100 7.54 20.25 0.26
N LEU A 101 6.45 19.49 0.23
CA LEU A 101 5.08 20.01 0.10
C LEU A 101 4.71 20.91 1.28
N ARG A 102 5.10 20.56 2.51
CA ARG A 102 4.84 21.39 3.71
C ARG A 102 5.72 22.63 3.81
N ASN A 103 6.70 22.79 2.92
CA ASN A 103 7.53 23.98 2.81
C ASN A 103 7.30 24.73 1.48
N ASP A 104 6.39 24.27 0.62
CA ASP A 104 6.07 24.98 -0.62
C ASP A 104 5.40 26.33 -0.28
N PRO A 105 5.90 27.45 -0.82
CA PRO A 105 5.44 28.79 -0.45
C PRO A 105 3.98 29.08 -0.84
N GLU A 106 3.46 28.37 -1.84
CA GLU A 106 2.11 28.56 -2.36
C GLU A 106 1.13 27.53 -1.75
N TRP A 107 1.59 26.31 -1.50
CA TRP A 107 0.72 25.18 -1.18
C TRP A 107 0.73 24.71 0.27
N LYS A 108 1.74 25.06 1.08
CA LYS A 108 1.93 24.51 2.43
C LYS A 108 0.68 24.53 3.32
N ASP A 109 -0.09 25.62 3.28
CA ASP A 109 -1.27 25.82 4.14
C ASP A 109 -2.48 24.98 3.69
N ARG A 110 -2.40 24.37 2.49
CA ARG A 110 -3.42 23.48 1.92
C ARG A 110 -3.06 22.00 2.08
N ILE A 111 -1.81 21.65 2.40
CA ILE A 111 -1.37 20.25 2.51
C ILE A 111 -1.95 19.63 3.79
N VAL A 112 -2.83 18.64 3.64
CA VAL A 112 -3.32 17.84 4.77
C VAL A 112 -2.43 16.63 4.98
N TYR A 113 -2.16 15.87 3.91
CA TYR A 113 -1.44 14.60 3.99
C TYR A 113 -0.76 14.24 2.67
N TRP A 114 0.39 13.58 2.78
CA TRP A 114 1.04 12.83 1.70
C TRP A 114 1.40 11.45 2.28
N GLY A 115 1.12 10.37 1.55
CA GLY A 115 1.66 9.08 1.95
C GLY A 115 1.40 7.92 0.98
N PRO A 116 2.10 6.81 1.19
CA PRO A 116 2.14 5.69 0.26
C PRO A 116 0.83 4.90 0.24
N MET A 117 0.47 4.38 -0.94
CA MET A 117 -0.57 3.36 -1.04
C MET A 117 0.00 2.00 -0.62
N GLY A 118 -0.79 1.20 0.10
CA GLY A 118 -0.37 -0.14 0.54
C GLY A 118 -0.08 -1.13 -0.60
N CYS A 119 -0.59 -0.87 -1.82
CA CYS A 119 -0.26 -1.65 -3.02
C CYS A 119 1.06 -1.23 -3.68
N LEU A 120 1.76 -0.21 -3.14
CA LEU A 120 3.07 0.25 -3.59
C LEU A 120 3.11 0.71 -5.07
N THR A 121 1.97 1.17 -5.62
CA THR A 121 1.88 1.68 -7.01
C THR A 121 1.77 3.20 -7.10
N GLY A 122 1.76 3.91 -5.97
CA GLY A 122 1.55 5.34 -5.93
C GLY A 122 1.39 5.89 -4.52
N ASN A 123 0.99 7.15 -4.43
CA ASN A 123 0.79 7.87 -3.18
C ASN A 123 -0.58 8.58 -3.19
N TYR A 124 -1.13 8.86 -2.02
CA TYR A 124 -2.23 9.80 -1.88
C TYR A 124 -1.71 11.16 -1.43
N LEU A 125 -2.22 12.22 -2.06
CA LEU A 125 -2.09 13.60 -1.62
C LEU A 125 -3.48 14.12 -1.23
N ILE A 126 -3.62 14.66 -0.03
CA ILE A 126 -4.87 15.25 0.45
C ILE A 126 -4.66 16.76 0.61
N LEU A 127 -5.50 17.55 -0.06
CA LEU A 127 -5.47 19.01 -0.02
C LEU A 127 -6.79 19.57 0.51
N ARG A 128 -6.69 20.62 1.34
CA ARG A 128 -7.82 21.50 1.64
C ARG A 128 -8.09 22.38 0.42
N GLY A 129 -9.30 22.27 -0.12
CA GLY A 129 -9.78 22.99 -1.30
C GLY A 129 -10.45 22.07 -2.31
N ASN A 130 -11.30 22.65 -3.16
CA ASN A 130 -11.96 21.98 -4.27
C ASN A 130 -11.10 22.12 -5.53
N PHE A 131 -10.34 21.07 -5.87
CA PHE A 131 -9.37 21.09 -6.96
C PHE A 131 -9.64 19.99 -7.99
N GLU A 132 -9.10 20.18 -9.20
CA GLU A 132 -9.05 19.20 -10.28
C GLU A 132 -7.61 18.69 -10.47
N SER A 133 -7.44 17.52 -11.10
CA SER A 133 -6.12 16.91 -11.34
C SER A 133 -5.13 17.87 -12.00
N LYS A 134 -5.62 18.66 -12.98
CA LYS A 134 -4.82 19.65 -13.72
C LYS A 134 -4.24 20.75 -12.83
N ASP A 135 -4.91 21.09 -11.73
CA ASP A 135 -4.52 22.22 -10.88
C ASP A 135 -3.22 21.93 -10.12
N ILE A 136 -2.93 20.65 -9.86
CA ILE A 136 -1.76 20.22 -9.10
C ILE A 136 -0.62 19.68 -9.97
N VAL A 137 -0.76 19.67 -11.30
CA VAL A 137 0.29 19.16 -12.22
C VAL A 137 1.60 19.94 -12.02
N GLY A 138 1.51 21.26 -11.91
CA GLY A 138 2.67 22.12 -11.65
C GLY A 138 3.35 21.79 -10.32
N LEU A 139 2.56 21.60 -9.26
CA LEU A 139 3.06 21.21 -7.94
C LEU A 139 3.76 19.84 -8.00
N MET A 140 3.13 18.84 -8.61
CA MET A 140 3.70 17.49 -8.73
C MET A 140 4.99 17.48 -9.55
N ARG A 141 5.08 18.22 -10.65
CA ARG A 141 6.34 18.37 -11.40
C ARG A 141 7.47 18.89 -10.53
N ARG A 142 7.20 19.90 -9.69
CA ARG A 142 8.20 20.46 -8.77
C ARG A 142 8.57 19.48 -7.66
N THR A 143 7.58 18.83 -7.04
CA THR A 143 7.80 17.84 -5.98
C THR A 143 8.64 16.66 -6.47
N PHE A 144 8.29 16.04 -7.60
CA PHE A 144 9.05 14.90 -8.12
C PHE A 144 10.42 15.29 -8.65
N ARG A 145 10.59 16.53 -9.15
CA ARG A 145 11.90 17.08 -9.48
C ARG A 145 12.78 17.26 -8.25
N PHE A 146 12.22 17.82 -7.18
CA PHE A 146 12.91 17.91 -5.90
C PHE A 146 13.39 16.53 -5.42
N VAL A 147 12.51 15.52 -5.42
CA VAL A 147 12.90 14.16 -5.02
C VAL A 147 13.96 13.57 -5.96
N ALA A 148 13.79 13.71 -7.28
CA ALA A 148 14.71 13.17 -8.28
C ALA A 148 16.13 13.77 -8.19
N ASP A 149 16.20 15.05 -7.87
CA ASP A 149 17.44 15.83 -7.78
C ASP A 149 17.98 15.93 -6.34
N PHE A 150 17.27 15.38 -5.34
CA PHE A 150 17.63 15.50 -3.93
C PHE A 150 19.03 14.95 -3.66
N ASP A 151 19.79 15.67 -2.86
CA ASP A 151 21.08 15.26 -2.32
C ASP A 151 21.15 15.68 -0.85
N GLY A 152 21.94 14.95 -0.06
CA GLY A 152 22.08 15.14 1.37
C GLY A 152 21.27 14.16 2.22
N GLU A 153 21.09 14.53 3.49
CA GLU A 153 20.45 13.68 4.50
C GLU A 153 18.93 13.70 4.35
N ILE A 154 18.31 12.51 4.36
CA ILE A 154 16.85 12.38 4.28
C ILE A 154 16.24 12.96 5.58
N PRO A 155 15.36 13.97 5.49
CA PRO A 155 14.72 14.56 6.67
C PRO A 155 13.96 13.50 7.48
N GLY A 156 14.18 13.46 8.79
CA GLY A 156 13.51 12.50 9.68
C GLY A 156 14.02 11.05 9.57
N ALA A 157 15.07 10.76 8.79
CA ALA A 157 15.69 9.44 8.73
C ALA A 157 16.63 9.16 9.92
N ALA A 158 16.14 9.39 11.13
CA ALA A 158 16.83 9.12 12.39
C ALA A 158 16.00 8.18 13.28
N PRO A 159 16.62 7.36 14.15
CA PRO A 159 15.89 6.41 15.00
C PRO A 159 14.78 7.03 15.86
N ARG A 160 14.93 8.30 16.23
CA ARG A 160 13.95 9.03 17.05
C ARG A 160 12.76 9.59 16.24
N ASP A 161 12.94 9.77 14.93
CA ASP A 161 12.01 10.52 14.07
C ASP A 161 11.28 9.60 13.06
N CYS A 162 11.75 8.37 12.86
CA CYS A 162 11.16 7.39 11.95
C CYS A 162 11.01 6.01 12.62
N GLY A 163 9.83 5.41 12.47
CA GLY A 163 9.53 4.07 13.00
C GLY A 163 10.35 2.94 12.38
N ASN A 164 10.97 3.17 11.22
CA ASN A 164 11.91 2.24 10.58
C ASN A 164 12.97 2.98 9.76
N TYR A 165 13.83 3.74 10.43
CA TYR A 165 14.84 4.60 9.79
C TYR A 165 15.88 3.85 8.93
N LEU A 166 16.03 2.53 9.07
CA LEU A 166 16.91 1.72 8.23
C LEU A 166 16.30 1.39 6.86
N LEU A 167 14.98 1.56 6.70
CA LEU A 167 14.25 1.26 5.47
C LEU A 167 14.25 2.47 4.51
N HIS A 168 15.41 3.04 4.23
CA HIS A 168 15.55 4.12 3.25
C HIS A 168 16.41 3.67 2.06
N ASP A 169 16.06 4.16 0.88
CA ASP A 169 16.75 3.90 -0.38
C ASP A 169 16.66 5.15 -1.26
N LEU A 170 17.56 6.10 -1.00
CA LEU A 170 17.62 7.35 -1.74
C LEU A 170 17.93 7.14 -3.23
N PRO A 171 18.90 6.29 -3.64
CA PRO A 171 19.16 6.06 -5.05
C PRO A 171 17.92 5.57 -5.82
N MET A 172 17.18 4.61 -5.27
CA MET A 172 15.98 4.09 -5.92
C MET A 172 14.83 5.11 -5.88
N ALA A 173 14.68 5.88 -4.80
CA ALA A 173 13.70 6.96 -4.72
C ALA A 173 13.93 8.03 -5.79
N LYS A 174 15.19 8.45 -5.99
CA LYS A 174 15.57 9.39 -7.05
C LYS A 174 15.26 8.83 -8.44
N TRP A 175 15.57 7.55 -8.66
CA TRP A 175 15.29 6.88 -9.93
C TRP A 175 13.79 6.81 -10.25
N GLU A 176 12.97 6.34 -9.29
CA GLU A 176 11.52 6.26 -9.44
C GLU A 176 10.88 7.63 -9.66
N ALA A 177 11.33 8.64 -8.89
CA ALA A 177 10.85 10.01 -9.04
C ALA A 177 11.20 10.61 -10.40
N ARG A 178 12.45 10.40 -10.86
CA ARG A 178 12.89 10.86 -12.18
C ARG A 178 12.10 10.19 -13.28
N LYS A 179 11.89 8.87 -13.21
CA LYS A 179 11.12 8.12 -14.19
C LYS A 179 9.69 8.63 -14.31
N PHE A 180 9.00 8.80 -13.18
CA PHE A 180 7.63 9.34 -13.17
C PHE A 180 7.58 10.78 -13.68
N LEU A 181 8.54 11.63 -13.30
CA LEU A 181 8.64 13.00 -13.79
C LEU A 181 8.78 13.06 -15.31
N THR A 182 9.77 12.37 -15.87
CA THR A 182 10.14 12.51 -17.28
C THR A 182 9.20 11.75 -18.22
N GLU A 183 8.71 10.57 -17.81
CA GLU A 183 7.84 9.77 -18.68
C GLU A 183 6.38 10.19 -18.59
N VAL A 184 5.93 10.73 -17.44
CA VAL A 184 4.50 11.01 -17.20
C VAL A 184 4.26 12.49 -16.96
N LEU A 185 4.85 13.09 -15.94
CA LEU A 185 4.48 14.45 -15.53
C LEU A 185 4.85 15.50 -16.59
N ASP A 186 6.03 15.40 -17.20
CA ASP A 186 6.48 16.35 -18.23
C ASP A 186 5.69 16.21 -19.54
N ASN A 187 5.12 15.03 -19.80
CA ASN A 187 4.34 14.72 -21.02
C ASN A 187 2.85 14.45 -20.73
N ILE A 188 2.34 14.95 -19.60
CA ILE A 188 1.03 14.55 -19.08
C ILE A 188 -0.09 14.96 -20.04
N SER A 189 -1.02 14.03 -20.29
CA SER A 189 -2.18 14.23 -21.17
C SER A 189 -3.49 14.02 -20.42
N GLY A 190 -4.63 14.20 -21.11
CA GLY A 190 -5.95 14.00 -20.52
C GLY A 190 -6.18 12.61 -19.93
N GLU A 191 -5.61 11.56 -20.52
CA GLU A 191 -5.73 10.16 -20.07
C GLU A 191 -5.00 9.90 -18.73
N ASN A 192 -4.03 10.75 -18.40
CA ASN A 192 -3.30 10.71 -17.14
C ASN A 192 -3.98 11.54 -16.04
N LEU A 193 -5.09 12.23 -16.37
CA LEU A 193 -5.78 13.15 -15.47
C LEU A 193 -7.18 12.70 -15.07
N HIS A 194 -7.77 11.76 -15.81
CA HIS A 194 -9.12 11.23 -15.60
C HIS A 194 -9.08 9.72 -15.53
N TYR A 195 -9.81 9.15 -14.57
CA TYR A 195 -9.91 7.70 -14.46
C TYR A 195 -10.54 7.10 -15.72
N PRO A 196 -10.13 5.88 -16.12
CA PRO A 196 -10.74 5.20 -17.25
C PRO A 196 -12.23 4.97 -16.97
N GLU A 197 -13.06 5.27 -17.96
CA GLU A 197 -14.46 4.86 -17.96
C GLU A 197 -14.56 3.34 -18.05
N LYS A 198 -15.55 2.77 -17.35
CA LYS A 198 -15.85 1.33 -17.40
C LYS A 198 -16.61 0.97 -18.65
#